data_AF-A0A973CK39-F1
#
_entry.id   AF-A0A973CK39-F1
#
_cell.length_a   1.000
_cell.length_b   1.000
_cell.length_c   1.000
_cell.angle_alpha   90.00
_cell.angle_beta   90.00
_cell.angle_gamma   90.00
#
_symmetry.space_group_name_H-M   'P 1'
#
loop_
_entity.id
_entity.type
_entity.pdbx_description
1 polymer ?
#
loop_
_entity_poly.entity_id
_entity_poly.type
_entity_poly.pdbx_seq_one_letter_code
_entity_poly.pdbx_strand_id
1 'polypeptide(L)'
;MERSALGVDMFQRDEMLQQRIATIESYIYRESIDLNDIRCSESVGTPEIESRFDVSEAKPSFNDKNWRKIKAGDAWGKKPDSLAWFRIPFTIPKEFAGKTLDIWIDVGGMGSGGFRSECLAYVDGKIKQGIDRNHFHLRLCEKATAGKKHLLAVEAFTGVHLTNHSFVAVKLMVVDPATQDLYYDAKVAYDGMKRMDENSRERARLEDVLNETFHLIDMSFADVPLSEGEIYGNPYKFIIPNFDNHYTTSDAFYESVEKAGRYLKREFYSKHKSPTADEKVVMVGHAHIDVAWLWRLAHSRKKCGRTFSTVLELMDRYPDFNFFQSQPLLYQYTKENYPELYKRIKERVKDKRWEANGAAWVEMDTNVPSGESLVRQFLFGKRFLKEEFGYDSRVMWL
;
A
#
# COMPACT_ATOMS: atom_id res chain seq x y z
N MET A 1 -39.81 25.40 8.96
CA MET A 1 -40.10 24.38 7.93
C MET A 1 -39.14 24.45 6.73
N GLU A 2 -38.17 25.38 6.69
CA GLU A 2 -37.20 25.51 5.57
C GLU A 2 -35.85 24.78 5.77
N ARG A 3 -35.55 24.28 6.99
CA ARG A 3 -34.32 23.51 7.24
C ARG A 3 -34.31 22.11 6.61
N SER A 4 -35.44 21.59 6.12
CA SER A 4 -35.53 20.23 5.58
C SER A 4 -35.33 20.14 4.05
N ALA A 5 -35.50 21.22 3.28
CA ALA A 5 -35.30 21.19 1.83
C ALA A 5 -33.82 21.35 1.44
N LEU A 6 -33.10 22.26 2.11
CA LEU A 6 -31.66 22.47 1.91
C LEU A 6 -30.82 21.26 2.34
N GLY A 7 -31.22 20.58 3.43
CA GLY A 7 -30.51 19.39 3.92
C GLY A 7 -30.67 18.16 3.01
N VAL A 8 -31.81 18.03 2.32
CA VAL A 8 -32.06 16.92 1.38
C VAL A 8 -31.30 17.12 0.07
N ASP A 9 -31.27 18.35 -0.45
CA ASP A 9 -30.52 18.70 -1.68
C ASP A 9 -28.99 18.61 -1.47
N MET A 10 -28.47 19.03 -0.32
CA MET A 10 -27.05 18.88 0.02
C MET A 10 -26.64 17.41 0.20
N PHE A 11 -27.49 16.59 0.82
CA PHE A 11 -27.23 15.15 0.99
C PHE A 11 -27.15 14.44 -0.37
N GLN A 12 -28.03 14.79 -1.32
CA GLN A 12 -28.00 14.25 -2.68
C GLN A 12 -26.72 14.68 -3.43
N ARG A 13 -26.26 15.92 -3.26
CA ARG A 13 -25.03 16.42 -3.88
C ARG A 13 -23.77 15.72 -3.35
N ASP A 14 -23.68 15.49 -2.05
CA ASP A 14 -22.56 14.76 -1.44
C ASP A 14 -22.47 13.29 -1.91
N GLU A 15 -23.63 12.63 -2.06
CA GLU A 15 -23.72 11.27 -2.61
C GLU A 15 -23.30 11.22 -4.10
N MET A 16 -23.71 12.20 -4.90
CA MET A 16 -23.30 12.28 -6.31
C MET A 16 -21.80 12.45 -6.48
N LEU A 17 -21.16 13.31 -5.68
CA LEU A 17 -19.70 13.48 -5.71
C LEU A 17 -18.98 12.19 -5.31
N GLN A 18 -19.47 11.50 -4.27
CA GLN A 18 -18.91 10.22 -3.86
C GLN A 18 -18.99 9.17 -4.97
N GLN A 19 -20.14 9.07 -5.64
CA GLN A 19 -20.34 8.16 -6.77
C GLN A 19 -19.39 8.49 -7.91
N ARG A 20 -19.26 9.77 -8.30
CA ARG A 20 -18.34 10.21 -9.36
C ARG A 20 -16.88 9.87 -9.04
N ILE A 21 -16.44 10.05 -7.79
CA ILE A 21 -15.08 9.66 -7.33
C ILE A 21 -14.89 8.15 -7.49
N ALA A 22 -15.85 7.34 -7.03
CA ALA A 22 -15.79 5.89 -7.16
C ALA A 22 -15.81 5.44 -8.64
N THR A 23 -16.53 6.15 -9.50
CA THR A 23 -16.51 5.92 -10.95
C THR A 23 -15.10 6.17 -11.51
N ILE A 24 -14.45 7.28 -11.19
CA ILE A 24 -13.08 7.56 -11.67
C ILE A 24 -12.07 6.53 -11.15
N GLU A 25 -12.21 6.06 -9.91
CA GLU A 25 -11.37 4.97 -9.36
C GLU A 25 -11.38 3.73 -10.27
N SER A 26 -12.55 3.37 -10.80
CA SER A 26 -12.72 2.19 -11.66
C SER A 26 -11.98 2.28 -12.99
N TYR A 27 -11.62 3.50 -13.44
CA TYR A 27 -10.92 3.74 -14.70
C TYR A 27 -9.41 3.94 -14.56
N ILE A 28 -8.87 3.86 -13.34
CA ILE A 28 -7.41 3.92 -13.09
C ILE A 28 -6.67 2.85 -13.88
N TYR A 29 -7.26 1.66 -13.98
CA TYR A 29 -6.66 0.53 -14.66
C TYR A 29 -7.33 0.32 -16.02
N ARG A 30 -6.60 0.62 -17.10
CA ARG A 30 -7.14 0.54 -18.48
C ARG A 30 -7.32 -0.89 -18.96
N GLU A 31 -6.32 -1.73 -18.67
CA GLU A 31 -6.22 -3.09 -19.19
C GLU A 31 -5.57 -3.99 -18.14
N SER A 32 -5.90 -5.28 -18.17
CA SER A 32 -5.30 -6.29 -17.30
C SER A 32 -5.09 -7.60 -18.01
N ILE A 33 -4.08 -8.37 -17.58
CA ILE A 33 -3.93 -9.78 -17.94
C ILE A 33 -3.68 -10.62 -16.69
N ASP A 34 -4.28 -11.81 -16.65
CA ASP A 34 -4.02 -12.79 -15.59
C ASP A 34 -2.67 -13.48 -15.81
N LEU A 35 -1.85 -13.53 -14.76
CA LEU A 35 -0.57 -14.24 -14.75
C LEU A 35 -0.77 -15.66 -14.23
N ASN A 36 -1.05 -16.60 -15.13
CA ASN A 36 -1.52 -17.95 -14.76
C ASN A 36 -0.41 -19.01 -14.57
N ASP A 37 0.83 -18.77 -15.01
CA ASP A 37 1.94 -19.72 -14.75
C ASP A 37 2.48 -19.51 -13.33
N ILE A 38 1.78 -20.09 -12.35
CA ILE A 38 2.11 -19.92 -10.93
C ILE A 38 2.53 -21.25 -10.34
N ARG A 39 3.71 -21.24 -9.71
CA ARG A 39 4.20 -22.35 -8.87
C ARG A 39 4.16 -21.96 -7.41
N CYS A 40 3.78 -22.90 -6.57
CA CYS A 40 3.66 -22.72 -5.13
C CYS A 40 4.48 -23.78 -4.37
N SER A 41 5.15 -23.36 -3.30
CA SER A 41 5.74 -24.26 -2.31
C SER A 41 5.39 -23.77 -0.91
N GLU A 42 4.90 -24.68 -0.08
CA GLU A 42 4.52 -24.39 1.29
C GLU A 42 5.51 -25.04 2.26
N SER A 43 5.77 -24.35 3.36
CA SER A 43 6.49 -24.89 4.51
C SER A 43 5.65 -24.63 5.75
N VAL A 44 5.57 -25.64 6.62
CA VAL A 44 4.53 -25.71 7.64
C VAL A 44 5.18 -25.92 9.00
N GLY A 45 5.01 -24.94 9.88
CA GLY A 45 5.39 -25.04 11.30
C GLY A 45 6.81 -24.60 11.63
N THR A 46 7.05 -24.44 12.93
CA THR A 46 8.37 -24.24 13.52
C THR A 46 9.10 -25.57 13.72
N PRO A 47 10.43 -25.65 13.55
CA PRO A 47 11.40 -24.55 13.50
C PRO A 47 11.75 -24.02 12.09
N GLU A 48 11.09 -24.51 11.04
CA GLU A 48 11.38 -24.10 9.65
C GLU A 48 11.25 -22.57 9.47
N ILE A 49 10.22 -21.96 10.07
CA ILE A 49 9.99 -20.50 9.98
C ILE A 49 11.07 -19.68 10.68
N GLU A 50 11.58 -20.16 11.81
CA GLU A 50 12.60 -19.45 12.61
C GLU A 50 13.97 -19.44 11.93
N SER A 51 14.21 -20.38 11.01
CA SER A 51 15.44 -20.49 10.22
C SER A 51 15.31 -19.94 8.79
N ARG A 52 14.10 -19.66 8.30
CA ARG A 52 13.85 -19.29 6.89
C ARG A 52 13.94 -17.79 6.64
N PHE A 53 15.18 -17.29 6.65
CA PHE A 53 15.53 -15.98 6.11
C PHE A 53 16.35 -16.07 4.81
N ASP A 54 16.57 -17.29 4.30
CA ASP A 54 17.07 -17.46 2.94
C ASP A 54 16.02 -16.92 1.95
N VAL A 55 16.49 -16.07 1.04
CA VAL A 55 15.70 -15.47 -0.03
C VAL A 55 16.06 -16.08 -1.38
N SER A 56 16.74 -17.24 -1.39
CA SER A 56 17.13 -17.95 -2.60
C SER A 56 15.92 -18.28 -3.47
N GLU A 57 14.77 -18.62 -2.89
CA GLU A 57 13.50 -18.86 -3.59
C GLU A 57 12.99 -17.65 -4.37
N ALA A 58 13.39 -16.42 -4.03
CA ALA A 58 13.05 -15.23 -4.80
C ALA A 58 13.90 -15.08 -6.08
N LYS A 59 15.07 -15.74 -6.15
CA LYS A 59 16.04 -15.52 -7.23
C LYS A 59 15.60 -16.20 -8.52
N PRO A 60 15.81 -15.57 -9.70
CA PRO A 60 15.52 -16.19 -10.99
C PRO A 60 16.21 -17.55 -11.20
N SER A 61 17.40 -17.73 -10.64
CA SER A 61 18.20 -18.96 -10.75
C SER A 61 17.69 -20.15 -9.93
N PHE A 62 16.75 -19.94 -9.00
CA PHE A 62 16.26 -21.01 -8.14
C PHE A 62 15.42 -22.02 -8.93
N ASN A 63 15.63 -23.31 -8.65
CA ASN A 63 14.97 -24.40 -9.34
C ASN A 63 13.64 -24.76 -8.67
N ASP A 64 12.55 -24.30 -9.26
CA ASP A 64 11.17 -24.53 -8.80
C ASP A 64 10.44 -25.67 -9.55
N LYS A 65 11.15 -26.50 -10.31
CA LYS A 65 10.53 -27.55 -11.16
C LYS A 65 9.65 -28.55 -10.38
N ASN A 66 9.97 -28.78 -9.11
CA ASN A 66 9.24 -29.71 -8.25
C ASN A 66 8.11 -29.04 -7.47
N TRP A 67 7.90 -27.73 -7.64
CA TRP A 67 6.82 -27.01 -6.96
C TRP A 67 5.48 -27.33 -7.63
N ARG A 68 4.42 -27.36 -6.82
CA ARG A 68 3.08 -27.61 -7.34
C ARG A 68 2.61 -26.41 -8.16
N LYS A 69 1.88 -26.65 -9.24
CA LYS A 69 1.13 -25.59 -9.91
C LYS A 69 -0.07 -25.21 -9.06
N ILE A 70 -0.45 -23.94 -9.09
CA ILE A 70 -1.62 -23.42 -8.40
C ILE A 70 -2.40 -22.49 -9.34
N LYS A 71 -3.72 -22.50 -9.25
CA LYS A 71 -4.63 -21.60 -9.98
C LYS A 71 -5.65 -20.96 -9.03
N ALA A 72 -6.39 -19.97 -9.52
CA ALA A 72 -7.48 -19.35 -8.79
C ALA A 72 -8.42 -20.40 -8.17
N GLY A 73 -8.74 -20.20 -6.89
CA GLY A 73 -9.58 -21.11 -6.09
C GLY A 73 -8.82 -22.24 -5.38
N ASP A 74 -7.62 -22.60 -5.83
CA ASP A 74 -6.85 -23.67 -5.19
C ASP A 74 -6.43 -23.30 -3.77
N ALA A 75 -6.55 -24.26 -2.85
CA ALA A 75 -6.20 -24.06 -1.45
C ALA A 75 -4.68 -24.09 -1.20
N TRP A 76 -4.22 -23.31 -0.24
CA TRP A 76 -2.90 -23.35 0.39
C TRP A 76 -3.02 -22.93 1.87
N GLY A 77 -1.95 -23.06 2.66
CA GLY A 77 -1.96 -22.65 4.06
C GLY A 77 -2.93 -23.47 4.92
N LYS A 78 -3.00 -24.79 4.69
CA LYS A 78 -3.95 -25.68 5.40
C LYS A 78 -3.72 -25.73 6.91
N LYS A 79 -2.50 -25.41 7.36
CA LYS A 79 -2.16 -25.30 8.78
C LYS A 79 -1.88 -23.85 9.14
N PRO A 80 -2.17 -23.45 10.38
CA PRO A 80 -1.89 -22.10 10.81
C PRO A 80 -0.38 -21.90 10.94
N ASP A 81 0.02 -20.63 10.96
CA ASP A 81 1.40 -20.25 11.06
C ASP A 81 2.29 -20.92 9.99
N SER A 82 1.88 -20.82 8.73
CA SER A 82 2.60 -21.39 7.58
C SER A 82 3.14 -20.29 6.67
N LEU A 83 4.24 -20.61 5.98
CA LEU A 83 4.80 -19.78 4.93
C LEU A 83 4.62 -20.47 3.58
N ALA A 84 4.31 -19.69 2.56
CA ALA A 84 4.29 -20.14 1.19
C ALA A 84 5.11 -19.22 0.30
N TRP A 85 5.75 -19.78 -0.71
CA TRP A 85 6.31 -19.05 -1.82
C TRP A 85 5.46 -19.26 -3.06
N PHE A 86 5.19 -18.18 -3.77
CA PHE A 86 4.62 -18.18 -5.10
C PHE A 86 5.65 -17.64 -6.08
N ARG A 87 5.83 -18.31 -7.22
CA ARG A 87 6.72 -17.89 -8.30
C ARG A 87 5.93 -17.80 -9.59
N ILE A 88 6.01 -16.63 -10.23
CA ILE A 88 5.22 -16.23 -11.38
C ILE A 88 6.17 -15.64 -12.43
N PRO A 89 6.73 -16.46 -13.33
CA PRO A 89 7.42 -15.95 -14.50
C PRO A 89 6.42 -15.33 -15.48
N PHE A 90 6.74 -14.17 -16.04
CA PHE A 90 5.91 -13.53 -17.06
C PHE A 90 6.76 -12.73 -18.04
N THR A 91 6.16 -12.38 -19.17
CA THR A 91 6.78 -11.54 -20.20
C THR A 91 5.86 -10.36 -20.48
N ILE A 92 6.42 -9.16 -20.57
CA ILE A 92 5.64 -7.96 -20.90
C ILE A 92 5.12 -8.09 -22.34
N PRO A 93 3.79 -8.05 -22.55
CA PRO A 93 3.19 -8.09 -23.88
C PRO A 93 3.57 -6.88 -24.75
N LYS A 94 3.39 -6.98 -26.07
CA LYS A 94 3.76 -5.89 -26.99
C LYS A 94 2.85 -4.68 -26.85
N GLU A 95 1.57 -4.95 -26.63
CA GLU A 95 0.49 -3.98 -26.38
C GLU A 95 0.71 -3.13 -25.13
N PHE A 96 1.57 -3.58 -24.20
CA PHE A 96 1.88 -2.86 -22.97
C PHE A 96 3.15 -2.00 -23.08
N ALA A 97 3.83 -1.99 -24.23
CA ALA A 97 5.04 -1.20 -24.44
C ALA A 97 4.82 0.30 -24.12
N GLY A 98 5.74 0.89 -23.38
CA GLY A 98 5.72 2.32 -23.02
C GLY A 98 4.70 2.69 -21.94
N LYS A 99 3.81 1.80 -21.54
CA LYS A 99 2.78 2.04 -20.51
C LYS A 99 3.35 1.89 -19.09
N THR A 100 2.69 2.52 -18.12
CA THR A 100 2.92 2.30 -16.68
C THR A 100 2.26 1.00 -16.27
N LEU A 101 3.01 0.13 -15.60
CA LEU A 101 2.52 -1.17 -15.17
C LEU A 101 2.58 -1.34 -13.66
N ASP A 102 1.47 -1.80 -13.10
CA ASP A 102 1.37 -2.32 -11.74
C ASP A 102 1.12 -3.84 -11.78
N ILE A 103 1.41 -4.51 -10.68
CA ILE A 103 1.01 -5.90 -10.47
C ILE A 103 0.04 -5.91 -9.29
N TRP A 104 -1.14 -6.47 -9.50
CA TRP A 104 -2.11 -6.77 -8.45
C TRP A 104 -1.92 -8.21 -7.97
N ILE A 105 -1.86 -8.42 -6.66
CA ILE A 105 -1.52 -9.70 -6.03
C ILE A 105 -2.50 -9.96 -4.89
N ASP A 106 -3.29 -11.02 -5.02
CA ASP A 106 -4.10 -11.56 -3.91
C ASP A 106 -3.90 -13.07 -3.82
N VAL A 107 -3.11 -13.48 -2.84
CA VAL A 107 -2.91 -14.89 -2.50
C VAL A 107 -3.99 -15.39 -1.53
N GLY A 108 -4.96 -14.56 -1.17
CA GLY A 108 -6.06 -14.94 -0.29
C GLY A 108 -5.73 -14.90 1.20
N GLY A 109 -6.57 -15.61 1.95
CA GLY A 109 -6.68 -15.50 3.41
C GLY A 109 -8.01 -14.85 3.78
N MET A 110 -8.92 -15.65 4.32
CA MET A 110 -10.18 -15.17 4.90
C MET A 110 -10.18 -15.55 6.38
N GLY A 111 -9.55 -14.71 7.20
CA GLY A 111 -9.72 -14.74 8.65
C GLY A 111 -10.96 -13.97 9.10
N SER A 112 -11.49 -14.30 10.29
CA SER A 112 -12.52 -13.50 10.97
C SER A 112 -12.05 -12.04 11.11
N GLY A 113 -12.78 -11.08 10.53
CA GLY A 113 -12.37 -9.66 10.48
C GLY A 113 -11.65 -9.23 9.20
N GLY A 114 -11.66 -10.06 8.14
CA GLY A 114 -11.11 -9.72 6.82
C GLY A 114 -9.59 -9.70 6.75
N PHE A 115 -8.92 -10.46 7.62
CA PHE A 115 -7.47 -10.63 7.55
C PHE A 115 -7.10 -11.45 6.30
N ARG A 116 -6.33 -10.82 5.40
CA ARG A 116 -5.64 -11.42 4.25
C ARG A 116 -4.22 -11.82 4.65
N SER A 117 -3.57 -12.66 3.84
CA SER A 117 -2.16 -12.98 4.03
C SER A 117 -1.26 -11.74 3.99
N GLU A 118 -0.29 -11.70 4.90
CA GLU A 118 0.81 -10.74 4.85
C GLU A 118 1.90 -11.29 3.95
N CYS A 119 2.31 -10.53 2.94
CA CYS A 119 3.27 -10.98 1.95
C CYS A 119 4.42 -10.01 1.72
N LEU A 120 5.56 -10.52 1.29
CA LEU A 120 6.69 -9.75 0.78
C LEU A 120 6.90 -10.10 -0.69
N ALA A 121 6.75 -9.12 -1.58
CA ALA A 121 6.93 -9.30 -3.01
C ALA A 121 8.36 -8.97 -3.45
N TYR A 122 8.85 -9.75 -4.39
CA TYR A 122 10.16 -9.64 -5.01
C TYR A 122 10.00 -9.60 -6.53
N VAL A 123 10.73 -8.70 -7.19
CA VAL A 123 10.82 -8.64 -8.65
C VAL A 123 12.25 -8.92 -9.05
N ASP A 124 12.45 -9.96 -9.86
CA ASP A 124 13.76 -10.42 -10.34
C ASP A 124 14.77 -10.68 -9.19
N GLY A 125 14.27 -11.22 -8.08
CA GLY A 125 15.05 -11.52 -6.88
C GLY A 125 15.35 -10.33 -5.96
N LYS A 126 14.85 -9.14 -6.28
CA LYS A 126 14.98 -7.94 -5.44
C LYS A 126 13.71 -7.68 -4.67
N ILE A 127 13.82 -7.36 -3.38
CA ILE A 127 12.68 -6.96 -2.54
C ILE A 127 12.05 -5.71 -3.14
N LYS A 128 10.72 -5.75 -3.30
CA LYS A 128 9.96 -4.63 -3.85
C LYS A 128 9.10 -3.96 -2.78
N GLN A 129 8.11 -4.68 -2.25
CA GLN A 129 7.12 -4.10 -1.33
C GLN A 129 6.42 -5.19 -0.52
N GLY A 130 5.91 -4.85 0.66
CA GLY A 130 4.88 -5.65 1.34
C GLY A 130 3.53 -5.60 0.61
N ILE A 131 2.80 -6.72 0.64
CA ILE A 131 1.43 -6.85 0.13
C ILE A 131 0.56 -7.34 1.28
N ASP A 132 -0.58 -6.71 1.50
CA ASP A 132 -1.51 -7.00 2.59
C ASP A 132 -2.94 -6.57 2.24
N ARG A 133 -3.87 -6.70 3.20
CA ARG A 133 -5.29 -6.37 3.01
C ARG A 133 -5.58 -4.91 2.59
N ASN A 134 -4.64 -4.00 2.82
CA ASN A 134 -4.75 -2.58 2.45
C ASN A 134 -3.92 -2.25 1.21
N HIS A 135 -3.03 -3.16 0.78
CA HIS A 135 -2.08 -2.93 -0.31
C HIS A 135 -1.96 -4.18 -1.20
N PHE A 136 -2.83 -4.28 -2.20
CA PHE A 136 -2.79 -5.38 -3.18
C PHE A 136 -1.91 -5.09 -4.41
N HIS A 137 -1.43 -3.86 -4.56
CA HIS A 137 -0.77 -3.39 -5.76
C HIS A 137 0.70 -3.04 -5.49
N LEU A 138 1.56 -3.35 -6.45
CA LEU A 138 2.93 -2.81 -6.51
C LEU A 138 3.22 -2.22 -7.89
N ARG A 139 4.01 -1.14 -7.93
CA ARG A 139 4.49 -0.53 -9.18
C ARG A 139 5.61 -1.38 -9.77
N LEU A 140 5.42 -1.93 -10.97
CA LEU A 140 6.47 -2.65 -11.69
C LEU A 140 7.42 -1.68 -12.40
N CYS A 141 6.86 -0.79 -13.22
CA CYS A 141 7.63 0.22 -13.97
C CYS A 141 6.71 1.33 -14.51
N GLU A 142 7.29 2.49 -14.83
CA GLU A 142 6.56 3.61 -15.46
C GLU A 142 6.58 3.56 -16.99
N LYS A 143 7.57 2.87 -17.56
CA LYS A 143 7.71 2.69 -19.01
C LYS A 143 8.11 1.25 -19.30
N ALA A 144 7.12 0.45 -19.64
CA ALA A 144 7.31 -0.97 -19.92
C ALA A 144 8.08 -1.22 -21.23
N THR A 145 8.92 -2.25 -21.23
CA THR A 145 9.66 -2.71 -22.41
C THR A 145 9.06 -4.03 -22.88
N ALA A 146 8.48 -4.06 -24.08
CA ALA A 146 7.90 -5.27 -24.64
C ALA A 146 8.91 -6.42 -24.72
N GLY A 147 8.45 -7.64 -24.46
CA GLY A 147 9.28 -8.85 -24.50
C GLY A 147 10.24 -9.01 -23.32
N LYS A 148 10.34 -8.02 -22.44
CA LYS A 148 11.14 -8.13 -21.21
C LYS A 148 10.53 -9.20 -20.31
N LYS A 149 11.36 -10.14 -19.90
CA LYS A 149 11.00 -11.23 -18.98
C LYS A 149 11.22 -10.79 -17.54
N HIS A 150 10.30 -11.16 -16.68
CA HIS A 150 10.35 -10.90 -15.26
C HIS A 150 10.00 -12.16 -14.47
N LEU A 151 10.53 -12.24 -13.26
CA LEU A 151 10.06 -13.17 -12.24
C LEU A 151 9.49 -12.39 -11.07
N LEU A 152 8.20 -12.53 -10.82
CA LEU A 152 7.60 -12.16 -9.55
C LEU A 152 7.70 -13.35 -8.60
N ALA A 153 8.23 -13.11 -7.41
CA ALA A 153 8.16 -14.05 -6.30
C ALA A 153 7.44 -13.40 -5.10
N VAL A 154 6.58 -14.15 -4.42
CA VAL A 154 5.81 -13.67 -3.27
C VAL A 154 6.00 -14.63 -2.12
N GLU A 155 6.61 -14.17 -1.04
CA GLU A 155 6.62 -14.88 0.24
C GLU A 155 5.36 -14.48 1.00
N ALA A 156 4.46 -15.43 1.25
CA ALA A 156 3.19 -15.20 1.93
C ALA A 156 3.15 -15.90 3.29
N PHE A 157 2.59 -15.23 4.28
CA PHE A 157 2.32 -15.75 5.60
C PHE A 157 0.81 -15.94 5.79
N THR A 158 0.40 -17.10 6.30
CA THR A 158 -1.01 -17.36 6.55
C THR A 158 -1.56 -16.47 7.67
N GLY A 159 -0.75 -16.16 8.68
CA GLY A 159 -1.24 -15.68 9.97
C GLY A 159 -1.15 -16.78 11.03
N VAL A 160 -1.00 -16.38 12.29
CA VAL A 160 -0.71 -17.30 13.41
C VAL A 160 -1.88 -18.24 13.71
N HIS A 161 -3.12 -17.83 13.43
CA HIS A 161 -4.33 -18.59 13.72
C HIS A 161 -5.20 -18.85 12.47
N LEU A 162 -4.73 -18.43 11.30
CA LEU A 162 -5.50 -18.51 10.06
C LEU A 162 -5.10 -19.75 9.26
N THR A 163 -6.08 -20.36 8.60
CA THR A 163 -5.91 -21.58 7.81
C THR A 163 -6.74 -21.54 6.54
N ASN A 164 -6.50 -22.48 5.63
CA ASN A 164 -7.32 -22.72 4.44
C ASN A 164 -7.44 -21.49 3.54
N HIS A 165 -6.29 -20.91 3.21
CA HIS A 165 -6.24 -19.81 2.26
C HIS A 165 -6.59 -20.35 0.87
N SER A 166 -7.31 -19.57 0.09
CA SER A 166 -7.61 -19.88 -1.32
C SER A 166 -6.90 -18.84 -2.17
N PHE A 167 -6.03 -19.29 -3.05
CA PHE A 167 -5.33 -18.39 -3.96
C PHE A 167 -6.34 -17.69 -4.86
N VAL A 168 -6.26 -16.36 -4.99
CA VAL A 168 -7.24 -15.58 -5.76
C VAL A 168 -6.70 -15.34 -7.16
N ALA A 169 -5.77 -14.40 -7.34
CA ALA A 169 -5.15 -14.14 -8.63
C ALA A 169 -3.91 -13.25 -8.52
N VAL A 170 -3.12 -13.23 -9.58
CA VAL A 170 -2.09 -12.23 -9.84
C VAL A 170 -2.36 -11.65 -11.22
N LYS A 171 -2.49 -10.32 -11.32
CA LYS A 171 -2.77 -9.63 -12.58
C LYS A 171 -1.67 -8.60 -12.89
N LEU A 172 -1.27 -8.53 -14.16
CA LEU A 172 -0.46 -7.43 -14.67
C LEU A 172 -1.41 -6.35 -15.21
N MET A 173 -1.24 -5.13 -14.71
CA MET A 173 -2.21 -4.04 -14.87
C MET A 173 -1.59 -2.85 -15.60
N VAL A 174 -2.28 -2.30 -16.59
CA VAL A 174 -1.96 -1.01 -17.19
C VAL A 174 -2.59 0.09 -16.36
N VAL A 175 -1.77 0.97 -15.81
CA VAL A 175 -2.21 2.13 -15.03
C VAL A 175 -2.29 3.35 -15.92
N ASP A 176 -3.38 4.10 -15.81
CA ASP A 176 -3.48 5.47 -16.31
C ASP A 176 -3.04 6.48 -15.21
N PRO A 177 -1.86 7.10 -15.32
CA PRO A 177 -1.35 7.96 -14.25
C PRO A 177 -2.21 9.21 -14.03
N ALA A 178 -2.79 9.78 -15.08
CA ALA A 178 -3.61 10.99 -14.97
C ALA A 178 -4.92 10.74 -14.23
N THR A 179 -5.56 9.60 -14.49
CA THR A 179 -6.76 9.14 -13.79
C THR A 179 -6.45 8.81 -12.33
N GLN A 180 -5.33 8.13 -12.07
CA GLN A 180 -4.86 7.87 -10.70
C GLN A 180 -4.65 9.17 -9.91
N ASP A 181 -3.97 10.14 -10.51
CA ASP A 181 -3.73 11.45 -9.92
C ASP A 181 -5.05 12.17 -9.61
N LEU A 182 -5.95 12.27 -10.60
CA LEU A 182 -7.25 12.92 -10.43
C LEU A 182 -8.07 12.26 -9.32
N TYR A 183 -8.11 10.93 -9.28
CA TYR A 183 -8.84 10.19 -8.24
C TYR A 183 -8.36 10.59 -6.85
N TYR A 184 -7.05 10.55 -6.59
CA TYR A 184 -6.53 10.85 -5.25
C TYR A 184 -6.68 12.33 -4.90
N ASP A 185 -6.45 13.26 -5.84
CA ASP A 185 -6.65 14.69 -5.60
C ASP A 185 -8.13 15.00 -5.28
N ALA A 186 -9.06 14.43 -6.06
CA ALA A 186 -10.50 14.61 -5.84
C ALA A 186 -10.95 13.97 -4.53
N LYS A 187 -10.45 12.78 -4.21
CA LYS A 187 -10.75 12.08 -2.96
C LYS A 187 -10.27 12.87 -1.74
N VAL A 188 -9.05 13.40 -1.76
CA VAL A 188 -8.51 14.21 -0.66
C VAL A 188 -9.32 15.50 -0.49
N ALA A 189 -9.64 16.18 -1.59
CA ALA A 189 -10.47 17.39 -1.54
C ALA A 189 -11.87 17.10 -0.99
N TYR A 190 -12.50 16.01 -1.42
CA TYR A 190 -13.82 15.57 -0.92
C TYR A 190 -13.79 15.17 0.56
N ASP A 191 -12.81 14.36 0.97
CA ASP A 191 -12.66 13.93 2.37
C ASP A 191 -12.37 15.13 3.28
N GLY A 192 -11.62 16.12 2.80
CA GLY A 192 -11.41 17.40 3.46
C GLY A 192 -12.70 18.21 3.58
N MET A 193 -13.42 18.39 2.47
CA MET A 193 -14.70 19.08 2.41
C MET A 193 -15.73 18.52 3.41
N LYS A 194 -15.83 17.19 3.53
CA LYS A 194 -16.76 16.53 4.47
C LYS A 194 -16.46 16.77 5.95
N ARG A 195 -15.26 17.25 6.29
CA ARG A 195 -14.85 17.59 7.65
C ARG A 195 -15.01 19.07 7.98
N MET A 196 -15.35 19.89 6.99
CA MET A 196 -15.57 21.33 7.16
C MET A 196 -17.00 21.62 7.63
N ASP A 197 -17.17 22.75 8.30
CA ASP A 197 -18.50 23.29 8.64
C ASP A 197 -19.34 23.42 7.37
N GLU A 198 -20.56 22.87 7.40
CA GLU A 198 -21.56 22.90 6.33
C GLU A 198 -21.86 24.30 5.82
N ASN A 199 -21.77 25.32 6.68
CA ASN A 199 -22.07 26.70 6.34
C ASN A 199 -20.82 27.51 5.97
N SER A 200 -19.64 26.88 5.93
CA SER A 200 -18.39 27.57 5.59
C SER A 200 -18.31 27.86 4.09
N ARG A 201 -17.78 29.04 3.76
CA ARG A 201 -17.55 29.45 2.36
C ARG A 201 -16.52 28.54 1.68
N GLU A 202 -15.56 28.06 2.45
CA GLU A 202 -14.49 27.17 2.03
C GLU A 202 -15.05 25.83 1.56
N ARG A 203 -15.98 25.24 2.32
CA ARG A 203 -16.69 24.02 1.92
C ARG A 203 -17.45 24.21 0.63
N ALA A 204 -18.32 25.23 0.56
CA ALA A 204 -19.13 25.50 -0.63
C ALA A 204 -18.26 25.69 -1.89
N ARG A 205 -17.13 26.38 -1.75
CA ARG A 205 -16.18 26.55 -2.85
C ARG A 205 -15.49 25.24 -3.26
N LEU A 206 -15.12 24.38 -2.31
CA LEU A 206 -14.56 23.06 -2.65
C LEU A 206 -15.58 22.18 -3.37
N GLU A 207 -16.85 22.24 -2.96
CA GLU A 207 -17.96 21.58 -3.64
C GLU A 207 -18.07 22.07 -5.09
N ASP A 208 -18.07 23.39 -5.33
CA ASP A 208 -18.07 23.98 -6.68
C ASP A 208 -16.88 23.50 -7.51
N VAL A 209 -15.67 23.52 -6.94
CA VAL A 209 -14.45 23.07 -7.64
C VAL A 209 -14.53 21.60 -8.01
N LEU A 210 -15.01 20.74 -7.10
CA LEU A 210 -15.18 19.32 -7.40
C LEU A 210 -16.26 19.10 -8.47
N ASN A 211 -17.40 19.78 -8.37
CA ASN A 211 -18.46 19.69 -9.36
C ASN A 211 -17.98 20.09 -10.76
N GLU A 212 -17.30 21.24 -10.87
CA GLU A 212 -16.73 21.69 -12.14
C GLU A 212 -15.64 20.75 -12.66
N THR A 213 -14.83 20.17 -11.76
CA THR A 213 -13.85 19.14 -12.13
C THR A 213 -14.53 17.96 -12.82
N PHE A 214 -15.60 17.44 -12.23
CA PHE A 214 -16.34 16.30 -12.80
C PHE A 214 -17.16 16.69 -14.04
N HIS A 215 -17.63 17.93 -14.16
CA HIS A 215 -18.29 18.42 -15.39
C HIS A 215 -17.36 18.48 -16.60
N LEU A 216 -16.04 18.59 -16.38
CA LEU A 216 -15.05 18.57 -17.46
C LEU A 216 -14.78 17.16 -18.00
N ILE A 217 -15.23 16.11 -17.31
CA ILE A 217 -14.99 14.72 -17.69
C ILE A 217 -16.06 14.29 -18.69
N ASP A 218 -15.61 13.85 -19.86
CA ASP A 218 -16.47 13.35 -20.91
C ASP A 218 -16.87 11.89 -20.65
N MET A 219 -18.05 11.72 -20.05
CA MET A 219 -18.63 10.41 -19.76
C MET A 219 -19.42 9.81 -20.94
N SER A 220 -19.48 10.46 -22.10
CA SER A 220 -20.36 10.05 -23.22
C SER A 220 -20.02 8.68 -23.81
N PHE A 221 -18.80 8.19 -23.57
CA PHE A 221 -18.33 6.86 -23.98
C PHE A 221 -17.83 6.05 -22.78
N ALA A 222 -18.25 6.37 -21.56
CA ALA A 222 -17.89 5.63 -20.36
C ALA A 222 -19.03 4.69 -19.97
N ASP A 223 -18.79 3.38 -20.01
CA ASP A 223 -19.75 2.40 -19.51
C ASP A 223 -19.94 2.59 -17.99
N VAL A 224 -21.07 3.17 -17.58
CA VAL A 224 -21.39 3.36 -16.15
C VAL A 224 -21.68 1.99 -15.53
N PRO A 225 -21.10 1.64 -14.36
CA PRO A 225 -21.47 0.41 -13.66
C PRO A 225 -22.96 0.44 -13.30
N LEU A 226 -23.79 -0.32 -14.01
CA LEU A 226 -25.20 -0.50 -13.69
C LEU A 226 -25.34 -1.35 -12.42
N SER A 227 -25.50 -0.70 -11.26
CA SER A 227 -26.62 -0.96 -10.33
C SER A 227 -26.52 -0.12 -9.05
N GLU A 228 -27.59 0.63 -8.77
CA GLU A 228 -27.80 1.43 -7.55
C GLU A 228 -27.82 0.61 -6.24
N GLY A 229 -27.90 -0.73 -6.32
CA GLY A 229 -28.01 -1.63 -5.17
C GLY A 229 -26.69 -2.21 -4.64
N GLU A 230 -25.55 -1.99 -5.32
CA GLU A 230 -24.29 -2.67 -5.01
C GLU A 230 -23.17 -1.78 -4.46
N ILE A 231 -23.41 -0.46 -4.41
CA ILE A 231 -22.43 0.56 -4.01
C ILE A 231 -22.37 0.71 -2.48
N TYR A 232 -23.43 0.30 -1.76
CA TYR A 232 -23.55 0.48 -0.33
C TYR A 232 -23.59 -0.86 0.42
N GLY A 233 -22.64 -1.08 1.32
CA GLY A 233 -22.84 -1.96 2.47
C GLY A 233 -21.80 -3.05 2.75
N ASN A 234 -20.76 -3.24 1.91
CA ASN A 234 -19.75 -4.25 2.21
C ASN A 234 -18.31 -3.68 2.24
N PRO A 235 -17.70 -3.47 3.43
CA PRO A 235 -16.31 -3.05 3.54
C PRO A 235 -15.30 -4.07 2.98
N TYR A 236 -15.76 -5.23 2.51
CA TYR A 236 -14.97 -6.27 1.86
C TYR A 236 -15.15 -6.37 0.33
N LYS A 237 -15.99 -5.52 -0.31
CA LYS A 237 -16.13 -5.51 -1.80
C LYS A 237 -14.99 -4.73 -2.50
N PHE A 238 -14.17 -4.00 -1.73
CA PHE A 238 -12.95 -3.30 -2.18
C PHE A 238 -11.83 -4.20 -2.71
N ILE A 239 -12.03 -5.52 -2.75
CA ILE A 239 -10.93 -6.49 -2.89
C ILE A 239 -10.79 -7.05 -4.31
N ILE A 240 -11.76 -6.83 -5.19
CA ILE A 240 -11.60 -7.13 -6.61
C ILE A 240 -11.98 -5.85 -7.34
N PRO A 241 -11.01 -5.01 -7.74
CA PRO A 241 -11.30 -4.01 -8.74
C PRO A 241 -12.00 -4.74 -9.89
N ASN A 242 -13.09 -4.17 -10.40
CA ASN A 242 -13.95 -4.83 -11.37
C ASN A 242 -13.23 -4.91 -12.73
N PHE A 243 -12.18 -5.73 -12.80
CA PHE A 243 -11.22 -5.86 -13.89
C PHE A 243 -11.79 -6.61 -15.10
N ASP A 244 -12.88 -7.36 -14.88
CA ASP A 244 -13.52 -8.19 -15.90
C ASP A 244 -14.62 -7.41 -16.65
N ASN A 245 -15.07 -6.27 -16.10
CA ASN A 245 -15.81 -5.28 -16.87
C ASN A 245 -14.79 -4.49 -17.68
N HIS A 246 -14.57 -4.91 -18.92
CA HIS A 246 -13.99 -4.05 -19.96
C HIS A 246 -14.93 -2.87 -20.18
N TYR A 247 -14.88 -1.86 -19.31
CA TYR A 247 -15.54 -0.61 -19.59
C TYR A 247 -14.84 -0.03 -20.81
N THR A 248 -15.54 -0.07 -21.94
CA THR A 248 -15.03 0.57 -23.13
C THR A 248 -15.04 2.05 -22.85
N THR A 249 -13.89 2.69 -23.01
CA THR A 249 -13.73 4.14 -22.92
C THR A 249 -12.96 4.62 -24.13
N SER A 250 -13.16 5.87 -24.50
CA SER A 250 -12.47 6.48 -25.62
C SER A 250 -11.22 7.23 -25.15
N ASP A 251 -10.27 7.48 -26.05
CA ASP A 251 -9.16 8.38 -25.75
C ASP A 251 -9.65 9.78 -25.33
N ALA A 252 -10.82 10.22 -25.84
CA ALA A 252 -11.46 11.46 -25.44
C ALA A 252 -11.82 11.52 -23.94
N PHE A 253 -12.24 10.39 -23.34
CA PHE A 253 -12.44 10.31 -21.88
C PHE A 253 -11.14 10.61 -21.13
N TYR A 254 -10.03 9.93 -21.48
CA TYR A 254 -8.76 10.13 -20.79
C TYR A 254 -8.16 11.53 -21.01
N GLU A 255 -8.32 12.10 -22.20
CA GLU A 255 -7.95 13.50 -22.46
C GLU A 255 -8.76 14.49 -21.60
N SER A 256 -10.05 14.21 -21.39
CA SER A 256 -10.92 15.01 -20.52
C SER A 256 -10.53 14.88 -19.04
N VAL A 257 -10.10 13.69 -18.60
CA VAL A 257 -9.57 13.44 -17.25
C VAL A 257 -8.30 14.24 -17.00
N GLU A 258 -7.36 14.28 -17.95
CA GLU A 258 -6.17 15.12 -17.84
C GLU A 258 -6.51 16.62 -17.74
N LYS A 259 -7.52 17.07 -18.48
CA LYS A 259 -8.03 18.44 -18.40
C LYS A 259 -8.65 18.74 -17.03
N ALA A 260 -9.48 17.82 -16.51
CA ALA A 260 -10.10 17.90 -15.19
C ALA A 260 -9.03 17.93 -14.08
N GLY A 261 -8.04 17.05 -14.13
CA GLY A 261 -6.92 17.03 -13.18
C GLY A 261 -6.14 18.34 -13.16
N ARG A 262 -5.84 18.93 -14.33
CA ARG A 262 -5.20 20.26 -14.41
C ARG A 262 -6.07 21.37 -13.82
N TYR A 263 -7.38 21.31 -14.03
CA TYR A 263 -8.33 22.24 -13.43
C TYR A 263 -8.32 22.13 -11.91
N LEU A 264 -8.51 20.92 -11.37
CA LEU A 264 -8.53 20.66 -9.93
C LEU A 264 -7.23 21.11 -9.26
N LYS A 265 -6.07 20.70 -9.79
CA LYS A 265 -4.77 21.09 -9.22
C LYS A 265 -4.60 22.61 -9.15
N ARG A 266 -5.04 23.34 -10.18
CA ARG A 266 -4.96 24.81 -10.21
C ARG A 266 -5.91 25.45 -9.20
N GLU A 267 -7.18 25.05 -9.19
CA GLU A 267 -8.19 25.68 -8.33
C GLU A 267 -8.00 25.31 -6.86
N PHE A 268 -7.64 24.06 -6.58
CA PHE A 268 -7.41 23.55 -5.24
C PHE A 268 -6.06 23.99 -4.67
N TYR A 269 -4.92 23.65 -5.30
CA TYR A 269 -3.61 23.92 -4.70
C TYR A 269 -3.11 25.37 -4.88
N SER A 270 -3.49 26.05 -5.97
CA SER A 270 -2.91 27.38 -6.28
C SER A 270 -3.76 28.55 -5.81
N LYS A 271 -5.10 28.41 -5.81
CA LYS A 271 -6.01 29.50 -5.44
C LYS A 271 -6.62 29.38 -4.04
N HIS A 272 -6.38 28.26 -3.35
CA HIS A 272 -6.77 28.08 -1.96
C HIS A 272 -5.58 28.41 -1.06
N LYS A 273 -5.62 29.58 -0.42
CA LYS A 273 -4.81 29.84 0.77
C LYS A 273 -5.75 29.70 1.96
N SER A 274 -5.51 28.70 2.81
CA SER A 274 -6.26 28.55 4.05
C SER A 274 -6.16 29.84 4.87
N PRO A 275 -7.23 30.28 5.55
CA PRO A 275 -7.13 31.34 6.56
C PRO A 275 -6.08 31.04 7.64
N THR A 276 -5.76 29.76 7.83
CA THR A 276 -4.70 29.26 8.73
C THR A 276 -3.37 28.99 8.01
N ALA A 277 -3.11 29.60 6.84
CA ALA A 277 -1.89 29.34 6.06
C ALA A 277 -0.57 29.57 6.82
N ASP A 278 -0.59 30.29 7.94
CA ASP A 278 0.55 30.51 8.82
C ASP A 278 0.74 29.43 9.91
N GLU A 279 -0.28 28.59 10.14
CA GLU A 279 -0.20 27.46 11.06
C GLU A 279 0.53 26.27 10.41
N LYS A 280 1.44 25.65 11.16
CA LYS A 280 2.26 24.54 10.66
C LYS A 280 1.77 23.23 11.25
N VAL A 281 1.21 22.37 10.41
CA VAL A 281 0.97 20.96 10.71
C VAL A 281 2.13 20.15 10.13
N VAL A 282 2.87 19.43 10.98
CA VAL A 282 3.94 18.53 10.55
C VAL A 282 3.40 17.10 10.59
N MET A 283 3.42 16.44 9.43
CA MET A 283 3.01 15.05 9.28
C MET A 283 4.25 14.20 9.02
N VAL A 284 4.39 13.11 9.78
CA VAL A 284 5.50 12.16 9.64
C VAL A 284 4.89 10.75 9.59
N GLY A 285 5.30 9.95 8.61
CA GLY A 285 4.91 8.55 8.56
C GLY A 285 5.52 7.79 9.73
N HIS A 286 4.75 6.90 10.35
CA HIS A 286 5.24 6.04 11.42
C HIS A 286 4.60 4.65 11.29
N ALA A 287 5.34 3.61 11.67
CA ALA A 287 4.83 2.25 11.71
C ALA A 287 5.22 1.57 13.01
N HIS A 288 4.27 1.53 13.93
CA HIS A 288 4.39 0.77 15.17
C HIS A 288 4.44 -0.73 14.87
N ILE A 289 5.44 -1.43 15.40
CA ILE A 289 5.55 -2.89 15.31
C ILE A 289 5.84 -3.45 16.69
N ASP A 290 4.84 -4.10 17.27
CA ASP A 290 5.05 -4.87 18.50
C ASP A 290 6.07 -5.99 18.25
N VAL A 291 7.14 -5.97 19.03
CA VAL A 291 8.25 -6.93 18.90
C VAL A 291 7.73 -8.35 19.16
N ALA A 292 6.85 -8.53 20.13
CA ALA A 292 6.13 -9.78 20.37
C ALA A 292 4.75 -9.46 20.94
N TRP A 293 3.70 -9.83 20.22
CA TRP A 293 2.32 -9.62 20.66
C TRP A 293 1.48 -10.85 20.28
N LEU A 294 0.66 -10.73 19.24
CA LEU A 294 -0.15 -11.85 18.71
C LEU A 294 0.65 -12.74 17.73
N TRP A 295 1.96 -12.56 17.67
CA TRP A 295 2.87 -13.30 16.79
C TRP A 295 4.24 -13.53 17.43
N ARG A 296 4.94 -14.54 16.92
CA ARG A 296 6.30 -14.90 17.34
C ARG A 296 7.33 -13.89 16.82
N LEU A 297 8.50 -13.83 17.48
CA LEU A 297 9.61 -12.95 17.10
C LEU A 297 10.06 -13.12 15.64
N ALA A 298 10.02 -14.34 15.09
CA ALA A 298 10.35 -14.60 13.69
C ALA A 298 9.45 -13.81 12.72
N HIS A 299 8.18 -13.61 13.07
CA HIS A 299 7.24 -12.82 12.27
C HIS A 299 7.50 -11.34 12.40
N SER A 300 7.93 -10.85 13.57
CA SER A 300 8.37 -9.45 13.73
C SER A 300 9.57 -9.14 12.85
N ARG A 301 10.55 -10.06 12.76
CA ARG A 301 11.67 -9.94 11.82
C ARG A 301 11.17 -9.82 10.37
N LYS A 302 10.25 -10.68 9.94
CA LYS A 302 9.66 -10.61 8.58
C LYS A 302 8.77 -9.37 8.36
N LYS A 303 8.07 -8.90 9.39
CA LYS A 303 7.30 -7.64 9.40
C LYS A 303 8.22 -6.45 9.13
N CYS A 304 9.44 -6.44 9.67
CA CYS A 304 10.43 -5.41 9.33
C CYS A 304 10.68 -5.38 7.81
N GLY A 305 10.90 -6.54 7.19
CA GLY A 305 11.11 -6.63 5.73
C GLY A 305 9.93 -6.08 4.92
N ARG A 306 8.70 -6.43 5.30
CA ARG A 306 7.47 -5.96 4.63
C ARG A 306 7.24 -4.47 4.82
N THR A 307 7.24 -4.00 6.06
CA THR A 307 6.98 -2.59 6.38
C THR A 307 8.06 -1.68 5.81
N PHE A 308 9.34 -1.99 6.04
CA PHE A 308 10.42 -1.09 5.64
C PHE A 308 10.66 -1.08 4.14
N SER A 309 10.43 -2.19 3.42
CA SER A 309 10.43 -2.17 1.95
C SER A 309 9.32 -1.27 1.41
N THR A 310 8.11 -1.34 1.97
CA THR A 310 7.00 -0.46 1.58
C THR A 310 7.31 1.00 1.83
N VAL A 311 7.85 1.35 3.01
CA VAL A 311 8.26 2.73 3.31
C VAL A 311 9.32 3.22 2.33
N LEU A 312 10.34 2.41 2.03
CA LEU A 312 11.38 2.78 1.07
C LEU A 312 10.84 2.97 -0.35
N GLU A 313 9.91 2.12 -0.78
CA GLU A 313 9.25 2.25 -2.08
C GLU A 313 8.37 3.51 -2.15
N LEU A 314 7.68 3.85 -1.07
CA LEU A 314 6.96 5.12 -0.97
C LEU A 314 7.92 6.33 -1.00
N MET A 315 9.08 6.25 -0.35
CA MET A 315 10.09 7.31 -0.41
C MET A 315 10.65 7.52 -1.81
N ASP A 316 10.80 6.44 -2.60
CA ASP A 316 11.23 6.53 -3.99
C ASP A 316 10.18 7.24 -4.86
N ARG A 317 8.89 6.98 -4.61
CA ARG A 317 7.77 7.58 -5.37
C ARG A 317 7.41 9.00 -4.94
N TYR A 318 7.52 9.31 -3.66
CA TYR A 318 7.08 10.59 -3.08
C TYR A 318 8.27 11.29 -2.43
N PRO A 319 8.94 12.24 -3.10
CA PRO A 319 10.17 12.89 -2.62
C PRO A 319 10.06 13.60 -1.26
N ASP A 320 8.86 14.06 -0.89
CA ASP A 320 8.62 14.79 0.36
C ASP A 320 8.20 13.88 1.53
N PHE A 321 8.04 12.58 1.29
CA PHE A 321 7.64 11.63 2.34
C PHE A 321 8.77 11.45 3.36
N ASN A 322 8.46 11.73 4.63
CA ASN A 322 9.33 11.51 5.78
C ASN A 322 8.76 10.40 6.65
N PHE A 323 9.63 9.58 7.21
CA PHE A 323 9.26 8.46 8.06
C PHE A 323 10.09 8.43 9.34
N PHE A 324 9.45 8.15 10.45
CA PHE A 324 10.06 7.99 11.77
C PHE A 324 9.89 6.54 12.24
N GLN A 325 10.98 5.94 12.73
CA GLN A 325 10.92 4.64 13.39
C GLN A 325 11.73 4.58 14.67
N SER A 326 11.02 4.16 15.73
CA SER A 326 11.30 4.32 17.16
C SER A 326 12.25 3.28 17.75
N GLN A 327 12.23 2.04 17.24
CA GLN A 327 12.83 0.88 17.91
C GLN A 327 14.16 0.40 17.27
N PRO A 328 15.33 0.64 17.89
CA PRO A 328 16.65 0.09 17.54
C PRO A 328 16.65 -1.42 17.24
N LEU A 329 15.91 -2.22 18.03
CA LEU A 329 15.85 -3.68 17.83
C LEU A 329 15.34 -4.07 16.42
N LEU A 330 14.39 -3.32 15.87
CA LEU A 330 13.85 -3.61 14.53
C LEU A 330 14.86 -3.30 13.42
N TYR A 331 15.72 -2.29 13.63
CA TYR A 331 16.85 -2.04 12.76
C TYR A 331 17.88 -3.17 12.84
N GLN A 332 18.15 -3.70 14.03
CA GLN A 332 19.02 -4.87 14.17
C GLN A 332 18.44 -6.07 13.41
N TYR A 333 17.16 -6.38 13.57
CA TYR A 333 16.51 -7.44 12.79
C TYR A 333 16.60 -7.20 11.29
N THR A 334 16.44 -5.96 10.84
CA THR A 334 16.58 -5.64 9.41
C THR A 334 18.01 -5.80 8.92
N LYS A 335 19.00 -5.38 9.72
CA LYS A 335 20.43 -5.55 9.41
C LYS A 335 20.81 -7.02 9.27
N GLU A 336 20.31 -7.88 10.18
CA GLU A 336 20.59 -9.32 10.19
C GLU A 336 19.92 -10.06 9.02
N ASN A 337 18.64 -9.75 8.75
CA ASN A 337 17.81 -10.58 7.87
C ASN A 337 17.58 -9.97 6.47
N TYR A 338 17.74 -8.64 6.33
CA TYR A 338 17.50 -7.90 5.09
C TYR A 338 18.58 -6.82 4.86
N PRO A 339 19.86 -7.21 4.71
CA PRO A 339 20.99 -6.27 4.64
C PRO A 339 20.88 -5.23 3.52
N GLU A 340 20.29 -5.61 2.37
CA GLU A 340 20.03 -4.68 1.27
C GLU A 340 19.02 -3.59 1.63
N LEU A 341 17.94 -3.94 2.36
CA LEU A 341 17.00 -2.94 2.88
C LEU A 341 17.68 -2.06 3.93
N TYR A 342 18.47 -2.66 4.81
CA TYR A 342 19.20 -1.91 5.84
C TYR A 342 20.15 -0.87 5.24
N LYS A 343 20.85 -1.23 4.16
CA LYS A 343 21.70 -0.29 3.41
C LYS A 343 20.89 0.89 2.87
N ARG A 344 19.74 0.62 2.24
CA ARG A 344 18.83 1.67 1.74
C ARG A 344 18.28 2.54 2.88
N ILE A 345 17.95 1.96 4.03
CA ILE A 345 17.56 2.74 5.23
C ILE A 345 18.70 3.68 5.62
N LYS A 346 19.96 3.21 5.69
CA LYS A 346 21.10 4.09 6.01
C LYS A 346 21.26 5.24 5.00
N GLU A 347 20.96 5.01 3.73
CA GLU A 347 20.94 6.07 2.70
C GLU A 347 19.83 7.09 2.99
N ARG A 348 18.62 6.63 3.33
CA ARG A 348 17.48 7.49 3.70
C ARG A 348 17.63 8.19 5.07
N VAL A 349 18.44 7.66 5.96
CA VAL A 349 18.79 8.37 7.20
C VAL A 349 19.76 9.52 6.89
N LYS A 350 20.73 9.30 5.99
CA LYS A 350 21.69 10.34 5.57
C LYS A 350 21.02 11.48 4.81
N ASP A 351 20.01 11.18 3.98
CA ASP A 351 19.23 12.20 3.26
C ASP A 351 18.14 12.88 4.13
N LYS A 352 18.06 12.49 5.42
CA LYS A 352 17.13 13.02 6.44
C LYS A 352 15.65 12.75 6.19
N ARG A 353 15.33 11.77 5.34
CA ARG A 353 13.94 11.36 5.10
C ARG A 353 13.49 10.20 5.97
N TRP A 354 14.44 9.44 6.50
CA TRP A 354 14.21 8.41 7.51
C TRP A 354 14.80 8.84 8.84
N GLU A 355 13.95 9.14 9.82
CA GLU A 355 14.35 9.47 11.18
C GLU A 355 14.44 8.21 12.04
N ALA A 356 15.67 7.77 12.31
CA ALA A 356 15.97 6.70 13.27
C ALA A 356 16.25 7.30 14.65
N ASN A 357 15.22 7.38 15.48
CA ASN A 357 15.23 8.08 16.78
C ASN A 357 14.15 7.43 17.67
N GLY A 358 14.12 7.70 18.98
CA GLY A 358 13.20 7.01 19.92
C GLY A 358 13.85 6.49 21.21
N ALA A 359 15.18 6.62 21.30
CA ALA A 359 16.06 6.42 22.47
C ALA A 359 16.11 5.01 23.09
N ALA A 360 14.96 4.43 23.45
CA ALA A 360 14.87 3.11 24.06
C ALA A 360 15.19 2.00 23.06
N TRP A 361 15.62 0.83 23.55
CA TRP A 361 15.96 -0.32 22.69
C TRP A 361 14.72 -0.98 22.06
N VAL A 362 13.65 -1.05 22.85
CA VAL A 362 12.28 -1.34 22.43
C VAL A 362 11.34 -0.34 23.11
N GLU A 363 10.12 -0.21 22.61
CA GLU A 363 9.04 0.49 23.30
C GLU A 363 8.56 -0.39 24.48
N MET A 364 9.14 -0.14 25.66
CA MET A 364 8.95 -0.95 26.85
C MET A 364 7.82 -0.46 27.75
N ASP A 365 7.19 -1.36 28.50
CA ASP A 365 6.42 -0.95 29.68
C ASP A 365 7.32 -0.23 30.71
N THR A 366 6.75 0.73 31.43
CA THR A 366 7.47 1.55 32.41
C THR A 366 7.05 1.31 33.86
N ASN A 367 6.13 0.38 34.11
CA ASN A 367 5.61 0.09 35.45
C ASN A 367 6.24 -1.16 36.08
N VAL A 368 6.35 -2.23 35.29
CA VAL A 368 6.83 -3.54 35.76
C VAL A 368 8.36 -3.60 35.85
N PRO A 369 9.15 -3.07 34.89
CA PRO A 369 10.60 -3.22 34.94
C PRO A 369 11.23 -2.40 36.08
N SER A 370 12.34 -2.91 36.63
CA SER A 370 13.17 -2.14 37.56
C SER A 370 13.78 -0.90 36.90
N GLY A 371 14.22 0.06 37.71
CA GLY A 371 14.94 1.25 37.21
C GLY A 371 16.20 0.89 36.40
N GLU A 372 16.95 -0.14 36.79
CA GLU A 372 18.11 -0.61 36.02
C GLU A 372 17.70 -1.12 34.64
N SER A 373 16.58 -1.85 34.53
CA SER A 373 16.05 -2.30 33.24
C SER A 373 15.73 -1.11 32.32
N LEU A 374 15.12 -0.05 32.86
CA LEU A 374 14.81 1.18 32.10
C LEU A 374 16.10 1.89 31.65
N VAL A 375 17.10 1.99 32.53
CA VAL A 375 18.42 2.55 32.16
C VAL A 375 19.06 1.75 31.02
N ARG A 376 18.96 0.42 31.04
CA ARG A 376 19.48 -0.44 29.97
C ARG A 376 18.77 -0.22 28.64
N GLN A 377 17.46 0.00 28.63
CA GLN A 377 16.72 0.32 27.41
C GLN A 377 17.33 1.54 26.71
N PHE A 378 17.55 2.64 27.44
CA PHE A 378 18.18 3.84 26.87
C PHE A 378 19.66 3.63 26.54
N LEU A 379 20.42 2.95 27.39
CA LEU A 379 21.85 2.72 27.17
C LEU A 379 22.11 1.90 25.90
N PHE A 380 21.32 0.87 25.64
CA PHE A 380 21.45 0.05 24.43
C PHE A 380 20.87 0.77 23.21
N GLY A 381 19.68 1.36 23.32
CA GLY A 381 19.03 2.05 22.21
C GLY A 381 19.83 3.25 21.71
N LYS A 382 20.23 4.16 22.59
CA LYS A 382 21.03 5.34 22.22
C LYS A 382 22.38 4.97 21.63
N ARG A 383 23.04 3.95 22.17
CA ARG A 383 24.33 3.47 21.65
C ARG A 383 24.20 2.96 20.23
N PHE A 384 23.21 2.11 19.97
CA PHE A 384 22.97 1.58 18.62
C PHE A 384 22.68 2.70 17.62
N LEU A 385 21.78 3.63 17.96
CA LEU A 385 21.46 4.76 17.07
C LEU A 385 22.69 5.63 16.77
N LYS A 386 23.54 5.87 17.77
CA LYS A 386 24.77 6.63 17.60
C LYS A 386 25.80 5.89 16.73
N GLU A 387 26.01 4.61 16.97
CA GLU A 387 26.99 3.80 16.24
C GLU A 387 26.57 3.54 14.79
N GLU A 388 25.30 3.22 14.55
CA GLU A 388 24.82 2.85 13.22
C GLU A 388 24.45 4.05 12.35
N PHE A 389 23.88 5.08 12.95
CA PHE A 389 23.29 6.22 12.23
C PHE A 389 23.90 7.57 12.58
N GLY A 390 24.80 7.63 13.56
CA GLY A 390 25.40 8.89 14.01
C GLY A 390 24.46 9.78 14.82
N TYR A 391 23.31 9.26 15.26
CA TYR A 391 22.27 10.03 15.93
C TYR A 391 22.35 9.90 17.45
N ASP A 392 22.52 11.01 18.17
CA ASP A 392 22.36 11.04 19.63
C ASP A 392 20.92 11.41 19.99
N SER A 393 20.11 10.37 20.24
CA SER A 393 18.67 10.46 20.52
C SER A 393 18.36 11.48 21.63
N ARG A 394 17.55 12.50 21.31
CA ARG A 394 17.03 13.50 22.26
C ARG A 394 15.53 13.37 22.53
N VAL A 395 14.87 12.51 21.76
CA VAL A 395 13.43 12.24 21.86
C VAL A 395 13.26 10.80 22.32
N MET A 396 12.40 10.61 23.32
CA MET A 396 11.86 9.30 23.70
C MET A 396 10.49 9.17 23.05
N TRP A 397 10.28 8.06 22.36
CA TRP A 397 9.00 7.69 21.77
C TRP A 397 8.52 6.42 22.46
N LEU A 398 7.31 6.47 23.04
CA LEU A 398 6.74 5.38 23.80
C LEU A 398 5.21 5.41 23.74
#